data_AF-A0A2T2Z669-F1
#
_entry.id   AF-A0A2T2Z669-F1
#
_cell.length_a   1.000
_cell.length_b   1.000
_cell.length_c   1.000
_cell.angle_alpha   90.00
_cell.angle_beta   90.00
_cell.angle_gamma   90.00
#
_symmetry.space_group_name_H-M   'P 1'
#
loop_
_entity.id
_entity.type
_entity.pdbx_description
1 polymer ?
#
loop_
_entity_poly.entity_id
_entity_poly.type
_entity_poly.pdbx_seq_one_letter_code
_entity_poly.pdbx_strand_id
1 'polypeptide(L)'
;MACAVSTDGFDPAGSYRLAPSISLRPEPFGALVYDFTTRRLSFLKTKQLVAVVQGLAEQPDAAAALAAAGVAETERPSYVKALAGLLQAGTIVPRPAGADEQDHR
;
A
#
# COMPACT_ATOMS: atom_id res chain seq x y z
N MET A 1 1.60 10.84 22.32
CA MET A 1 0.83 11.63 21.32
C MET A 1 1.70 11.71 20.08
N ALA A 2 1.56 10.75 19.15
CA ALA A 2 2.41 10.68 17.95
C ALA A 2 1.82 11.60 16.87
N CYS A 3 2.55 12.64 16.50
CA CYS A 3 2.20 13.51 15.39
C CYS A 3 2.33 12.71 14.09
N ALA A 4 1.21 12.42 13.42
CA ALA A 4 1.22 11.88 12.08
C ALA A 4 1.84 12.94 11.15
N VAL A 5 3.02 12.65 10.62
CA VAL A 5 3.58 13.44 9.51
C VAL A 5 2.80 13.03 8.26
N SER A 6 1.76 13.80 7.94
CA SER A 6 1.07 13.66 6.66
C SER A 6 2.06 14.04 5.56
N THR A 7 2.60 13.02 4.89
CA THR A 7 3.42 13.25 3.71
C THR A 7 2.43 13.51 2.58
N ASP A 8 2.24 14.80 2.26
CA ASP A 8 1.40 15.36 1.17
C ASP A 8 0.40 14.36 0.55
N GLY A 9 -0.71 14.13 1.26
CA GLY A 9 -1.85 13.32 0.77
C GLY A 9 -1.91 11.85 1.23
N PHE A 10 -0.95 11.35 2.02
CA PHE A 10 -1.02 10.01 2.60
C PHE A 10 -1.24 10.04 4.12
N ASP A 11 -2.26 9.31 4.60
CA ASP A 11 -2.56 9.15 6.01
C ASP A 11 -2.18 7.73 6.47
N PRO A 12 -1.16 7.54 7.31
CA PRO A 12 -0.78 6.21 7.80
C PRO A 12 -1.88 5.53 8.64
N ALA A 13 -2.84 6.27 9.17
CA ALA A 13 -4.03 5.71 9.85
C ALA A 13 -5.18 5.36 8.88
N GLY A 14 -5.01 5.60 7.59
CA GLY A 14 -5.98 5.27 6.55
C GLY A 14 -5.93 3.80 6.12
N SER A 15 -7.08 3.27 5.69
CA SER A 15 -7.18 1.98 5.01
C SER A 15 -6.88 2.11 3.51
N TYR A 16 -6.03 1.22 2.99
CA TYR A 16 -5.68 1.20 1.56
C TYR A 16 -5.74 -0.21 0.99
N ARG A 17 -5.73 -0.31 -0.34
CA ARG A 17 -5.58 -1.57 -1.08
C ARG A 17 -4.82 -1.34 -2.37
N LEU A 18 -4.34 -2.41 -2.99
CA LEU A 18 -3.85 -2.36 -4.37
C LEU A 18 -4.99 -1.93 -5.30
N ALA A 19 -4.69 -1.06 -6.27
CA ALA A 19 -5.68 -0.68 -7.27
C ALA A 19 -6.08 -1.89 -8.12
N PRO A 20 -7.37 -2.05 -8.49
CA PRO A 20 -7.86 -3.21 -9.24
C PRO A 20 -7.31 -3.28 -10.68
N SER A 21 -6.81 -2.18 -11.22
CA SER A 21 -6.14 -2.12 -12.52
C SER A 21 -4.66 -2.53 -12.47
N ILE A 22 -4.14 -2.91 -11.31
CA ILE A 22 -2.73 -3.25 -11.12
C ILE A 22 -2.55 -4.76 -10.99
N SER A 23 -1.58 -5.31 -11.72
CA SER A 23 -1.03 -6.64 -11.48
C SER A 23 0.36 -6.54 -10.87
N LEU A 24 0.58 -7.30 -9.80
CA LEU A 24 1.90 -7.47 -9.17
C LEU A 24 2.46 -8.84 -9.54
N ARG A 25 3.68 -8.85 -10.08
CA ARG A 25 4.45 -10.07 -10.28
C ARG A 25 5.67 -10.06 -9.36
N PRO A 26 5.71 -10.91 -8.32
CA PRO A 26 6.86 -11.01 -7.42
C PRO A 26 8.13 -11.48 -8.16
N GLU A 27 9.26 -10.86 -7.82
CA GLU A 27 10.57 -11.13 -8.41
C GLU A 27 11.67 -11.10 -7.32
N PRO A 28 12.88 -11.63 -7.56
CA PRO A 28 13.94 -11.67 -6.56
C PRO A 28 14.34 -10.30 -5.99
N PHE A 29 14.13 -9.22 -6.74
CA PHE A 29 14.41 -7.84 -6.32
C PHE A 29 13.20 -7.14 -5.67
N GLY A 30 12.01 -7.71 -5.72
CA GLY A 30 10.77 -7.03 -5.30
C GLY A 30 9.60 -7.45 -6.18
N ALA A 31 9.06 -6.54 -6.98
CA ALA A 31 8.00 -6.88 -7.93
C ALA A 31 7.98 -6.00 -9.17
N LEU A 32 7.50 -6.57 -10.27
CA LEU A 32 7.00 -5.84 -11.43
C LEU A 32 5.56 -5.41 -11.17
N VAL A 33 5.26 -4.15 -11.46
CA VAL A 33 3.93 -3.54 -11.31
C VAL A 33 3.44 -3.16 -12.70
N TYR A 34 2.38 -3.81 -13.16
CA TYR A 34 1.75 -3.49 -14.44
C TYR A 34 0.40 -2.82 -14.23
N ASP A 35 0.21 -1.66 -14.84
CA ASP A 35 -1.06 -0.92 -14.85
C ASP A 35 -1.79 -1.16 -16.17
N PHE A 36 -2.95 -1.83 -16.11
CA PHE A 36 -3.78 -2.13 -17.26
C PHE A 36 -4.44 -0.89 -17.88
N THR A 37 -4.65 0.19 -17.10
CA THR A 37 -5.24 1.43 -17.57
C THR A 37 -4.24 2.24 -18.37
N THR A 38 -3.04 2.49 -17.80
CA THR A 38 -2.03 3.31 -18.47
C THR A 38 -1.06 2.52 -19.34
N ARG A 39 -1.11 1.18 -19.28
CA ARG A 39 -0.17 0.24 -19.93
C ARG A 39 1.29 0.46 -19.51
N ARG A 40 1.51 1.03 -18.33
CA ARG A 40 2.84 1.31 -17.78
C ARG A 40 3.35 0.12 -16.96
N LEU A 41 4.65 -0.10 -17.08
CA LEU A 41 5.40 -1.04 -16.24
C LEU A 41 6.29 -0.25 -15.29
N SER A 42 6.19 -0.53 -13.99
CA SER A 42 7.03 0.03 -12.96
C SER A 42 7.48 -1.06 -11.97
N PHE A 43 8.24 -0.68 -10.93
CA PHE A 43 8.91 -1.63 -10.05
C PHE A 43 8.75 -1.25 -8.58
N LEU A 44 8.45 -2.25 -7.74
CA LEU A 44 8.68 -2.17 -6.29
C LEU A 44 10.08 -2.73 -6.01
N LYS A 45 10.94 -1.91 -5.40
CA LYS A 45 12.39 -2.16 -5.32
C LYS A 45 12.83 -3.08 -4.18
N THR A 46 11.90 -3.51 -3.31
CA THR A 46 12.21 -4.41 -2.21
C THR A 46 11.08 -5.41 -2.01
N LYS A 47 11.41 -6.64 -1.60
CA LYS A 47 10.40 -7.66 -1.22
C LYS A 47 9.54 -7.20 -0.05
N GLN A 48 10.12 -6.45 0.89
CA GLN A 48 9.39 -5.95 2.05
C GLN A 48 8.34 -4.91 1.66
N LEU A 49 8.62 -4.01 0.71
CA LEU A 49 7.60 -3.10 0.18
C LEU A 49 6.48 -3.85 -0.55
N VAL A 50 6.81 -4.94 -1.26
CA VAL A 50 5.80 -5.82 -1.86
C VAL A 50 4.90 -6.44 -0.79
N ALA A 51 5.47 -6.96 0.29
CA ALA A 51 4.72 -7.53 1.40
C ALA A 51 3.79 -6.49 2.05
N VAL A 52 4.27 -5.26 2.27
CA VAL A 52 3.43 -4.16 2.77
C VAL A 52 2.26 -3.92 1.84
N VAL A 53 2.51 -3.74 0.53
CA VAL A 53 1.47 -3.40 -0.46
C VAL A 53 0.42 -4.50 -0.61
N GLN A 54 0.84 -5.77 -0.58
CA GLN A 54 -0.08 -6.92 -0.62
C GLN A 54 -0.91 -7.00 0.66
N GLY A 55 -0.29 -6.77 1.83
CA GLY A 55 -0.94 -6.82 3.12
C GLY A 55 -1.84 -5.63 3.46
N LEU A 56 -1.82 -4.53 2.69
CA LEU A 56 -2.65 -3.35 2.95
C LEU A 56 -4.14 -3.70 3.08
N ALA A 57 -4.64 -4.60 2.21
CA ALA A 57 -6.04 -5.01 2.20
C ALA A 57 -6.40 -5.94 3.38
N GLU A 58 -5.41 -6.53 4.03
CA GLU A 58 -5.60 -7.45 5.17
C GLU A 58 -5.54 -6.73 6.52
N GLN A 59 -5.14 -5.45 6.52
CA GLN A 59 -4.91 -4.68 7.72
C GLN A 59 -5.89 -3.52 7.84
N PRO A 60 -6.19 -3.05 9.07
CA PRO A 60 -7.11 -1.94 9.27
C PRO A 60 -6.57 -0.62 8.68
N ASP A 61 -5.26 -0.41 8.76
CA ASP A 61 -4.60 0.79 8.27
C ASP A 61 -3.17 0.49 7.76
N ALA A 62 -2.56 1.50 7.11
CA ALA A 62 -1.21 1.35 6.58
C ALA A 62 -0.16 1.15 7.67
N ALA A 63 -0.33 1.75 8.87
CA ALA A 63 0.60 1.55 9.98
C ALA A 63 0.62 0.09 10.45
N ALA A 64 -0.56 -0.55 10.53
CA ALA A 64 -0.69 -1.97 10.83
C ALA A 64 -0.06 -2.85 9.73
N ALA A 65 -0.19 -2.49 8.45
CA ALA A 65 0.49 -3.18 7.35
C ALA A 65 2.02 -3.09 7.43
N LEU A 66 2.56 -1.93 7.79
CA LEU A 66 4.00 -1.76 8.02
C LEU A 66 4.49 -2.65 9.17
N ALA A 67 3.73 -2.70 10.27
CA ALA A 67 4.06 -3.54 11.42
C ALA A 67 3.99 -5.04 11.08
N ALA A 68 2.94 -5.48 10.38
CA ALA A 68 2.76 -6.87 9.97
C ALA A 68 3.86 -7.34 9.00
N ALA A 69 4.36 -6.45 8.14
CA ALA A 69 5.48 -6.71 7.24
C ALA A 69 6.87 -6.59 7.92
N GLY A 70 6.91 -6.39 9.24
CA GLY A 70 8.15 -6.31 10.02
C GLY A 70 8.99 -5.07 9.73
N VAL A 71 8.40 -3.97 9.27
CA VAL A 71 9.12 -2.70 9.04
C VAL A 71 9.48 -2.08 10.39
N ALA A 72 10.78 -1.87 10.62
CA ALA A 72 11.28 -1.25 11.84
C ALA A 72 10.76 0.18 11.98
N GLU A 73 10.51 0.63 13.21
CA GLU A 73 9.94 1.96 13.47
C GLU A 73 10.79 3.10 12.91
N THR A 74 12.11 2.92 12.89
CA THR A 74 13.09 3.84 12.32
C THR A 74 13.00 3.95 10.79
N GLU A 75 12.49 2.92 10.12
CA GLU A 75 12.35 2.87 8.66
C GLU A 75 10.97 3.35 8.18
N ARG A 76 9.96 3.33 9.07
CA ARG A 76 8.56 3.71 8.74
C ARG A 76 8.42 5.03 7.99
N PRO A 77 9.15 6.13 8.31
CA PRO A 77 9.02 7.38 7.55
C PRO A 77 9.37 7.23 6.05
N SER A 78 10.36 6.40 5.72
CA SER A 78 10.73 6.13 4.33
C SER A 78 9.64 5.31 3.61
N TYR A 79 9.06 4.34 4.30
CA TYR A 79 7.95 3.56 3.75
C TYR A 79 6.67 4.39 3.57
N VAL A 80 6.35 5.27 4.53
CA VAL A 80 5.22 6.22 4.40
C VAL A 80 5.39 7.10 3.16
N LYS A 81 6.61 7.62 2.92
CA LYS A 81 6.91 8.38 1.70
C LYS A 81 6.75 7.54 0.43
N ALA A 82 7.19 6.28 0.46
CA ALA A 82 7.00 5.37 -0.67
C ALA A 82 5.52 5.11 -0.95
N LEU A 83 4.72 4.82 0.09
CA LEU A 83 3.28 4.60 -0.03
C LEU A 83 2.54 5.84 -0.53
N ALA A 84 2.94 7.04 -0.08
CA ALA A 84 2.43 8.29 -0.63
C ALA A 84 2.67 8.40 -2.14
N GLY A 85 3.89 8.09 -2.61
CA GLY A 85 4.19 8.04 -4.04
C GLY A 85 3.35 7.01 -4.80
N LEU A 86 3.12 5.83 -4.23
CA LEU A 86 2.27 4.79 -4.83
C LEU A 86 0.80 5.22 -4.91
N LEU A 87 0.30 5.95 -3.90
CA LEU A 87 -1.04 6.50 -3.89
C LEU A 87 -1.21 7.56 -4.99
N GLN A 88 -0.25 8.49 -5.10
CA GLN A 88 -0.25 9.51 -6.16
C GLN A 88 -0.14 8.90 -7.56
N ALA A 89 0.59 7.79 -7.70
CA ALA A 89 0.70 7.06 -8.96
C ALA A 89 -0.51 6.16 -9.28
N GLY A 90 -1.51 6.09 -8.39
CA GLY A 90 -2.68 5.21 -8.56
C GLY A 90 -2.37 3.71 -8.43
N THR A 91 -1.20 3.34 -7.91
CA THR A 91 -0.82 1.93 -7.68
C THR A 91 -1.59 1.34 -6.49
N ILE A 92 -1.76 2.16 -5.45
CA ILE A 92 -2.65 1.85 -4.32
C ILE A 92 -3.76 2.90 -4.27
N VAL A 93 -4.89 2.54 -3.69
CA VAL A 93 -6.08 3.40 -3.54
C VAL A 93 -6.66 3.30 -2.14
N PRO A 94 -7.36 4.33 -1.64
CA PRO A 94 -8.10 4.23 -0.40
C PRO A 94 -9.11 3.08 -0.46
N ARG A 95 -9.21 2.31 0.62
CA ARG A 95 -10.27 1.33 0.81
C ARG A 95 -11.47 2.05 1.43
N PRO A 96 -12.63 2.10 0.77
CA PRO A 96 -13.82 2.67 1.39
C PRO A 96 -14.12 1.89 2.68
N ALA A 97 -14.39 2.61 3.76
CA ALA A 97 -14.87 2.00 4.99
C ALA A 97 -16.29 1.47 4.72
N GLY A 98 -16.44 0.14 4.65
CA GLY A 98 -17.74 -0.52 4.46
C GLY A 98 -18.10 -0.83 3.01
N ALA A 99 -17.59 -1.95 2.49
CA ALA A 99 -18.31 -2.78 1.54
C ALA A 99 -18.41 -4.24 2.05
N ASP A 100 -18.22 -4.46 3.34
CA ASP A 100 -18.52 -5.69 4.06
C ASP A 100 -19.86 -5.54 4.79
N GLU A 101 -20.93 -5.25 4.04
CA GLU A 101 -22.32 -5.38 4.52
C GLU A 101 -23.27 -5.86 3.42
N GLN A 102 -22.76 -6.64 2.46
CA GLN A 102 -23.58 -7.26 1.42
C GLN A 102 -23.21 -8.75 1.31
N ASP A 103 -23.95 -9.61 2.03
CA ASP A 103 -24.40 -10.97 1.65
C ASP A 103 -24.52 -11.92 2.87
N HIS A 104 -25.61 -11.78 3.62
CA HIS A 104 -26.24 -12.91 4.30
C HIS A 104 -27.75 -12.71 4.27
N ARG A 105 -28.35 -13.00 3.12
CA ARG A 105 -29.80 -13.24 3.00
C ARG A 105 -30.07 -14.51 2.21
#